data_AF-A0A2P4YTF3-F1
#
_entry.id   AF-A0A2P4YTF3-F1
#
_cell.length_a   1.000
_cell.length_b   1.000
_cell.length_c   1.000
_cell.angle_alpha   90.00
_cell.angle_beta   90.00
_cell.angle_gamma   90.00
#
_symmetry.space_group_name_H-M   'P 1'
#
loop_
_entity.id
_entity.type
_entity.pdbx_description
1 polymer ?
#
loop_
_entity_poly.entity_id
_entity_poly.type
_entity_poly.pdbx_seq_one_letter_code
_entity_poly.pdbx_strand_id
1 'polypeptide(L)'
;MTMTKTSLFSFLALSTSFTSSSASVVDAPHRSVSVYDATVSNLSPQPFDMYILAQSWQPAFCFGKEQQYPGCRAPQSYWRSHLTLHGLWPELAGSQPPSFCSSEAFDADLIERELGIDTLHQYWPDVKYSEASPQYADFWKHEWTRHGTCSGLKQVDYFTHAINLERNETLAPTPQFVQDNVGQHVDVKKLREAFGDAALKCQHAHTQGEDDAKHASLFSQVFTCWQKDKHNVPTQRCACPPHIHSEDTCGKSSVTIPAFPAADD
;
A
#
# COMPACT_ATOMS: atom_id res chain seq x y z
N MET A 1 45.68 -80.73 -27.55
CA MET A 1 46.48 -80.00 -26.55
C MET A 1 45.56 -79.05 -25.80
N THR A 2 45.78 -78.98 -24.48
CA THR A 2 45.24 -78.03 -23.47
C THR A 2 43.76 -78.11 -23.07
N MET A 3 43.61 -78.35 -21.75
CA MET A 3 42.42 -78.46 -20.90
C MET A 3 41.67 -77.13 -20.73
N THR A 4 40.38 -77.22 -20.35
CA THR A 4 39.81 -76.38 -19.28
C THR A 4 38.66 -77.07 -18.56
N LYS A 5 38.77 -77.13 -17.22
CA LYS A 5 37.71 -77.34 -16.21
C LYS A 5 36.68 -76.18 -16.33
N THR A 6 35.47 -76.16 -15.77
CA THR A 6 35.15 -76.24 -14.33
C THR A 6 33.63 -76.08 -14.10
N SER A 7 33.14 -76.76 -13.07
CA SER A 7 32.11 -76.39 -12.07
C SER A 7 30.69 -75.96 -12.45
N LEU A 8 29.74 -76.77 -11.95
CA LEU A 8 28.39 -76.37 -11.57
C LEU A 8 28.43 -75.32 -10.43
N PHE A 9 27.49 -74.38 -10.43
CA PHE A 9 26.96 -73.74 -9.23
C PHE A 9 25.46 -73.44 -9.39
N SER A 10 24.72 -73.73 -8.31
CA SER A 10 23.27 -73.72 -8.18
C SER A 10 22.62 -72.34 -8.25
N PHE A 11 21.43 -72.29 -8.83
CA PHE A 11 20.52 -71.14 -8.79
C PHE A 11 19.86 -71.03 -7.41
N LEU A 12 20.03 -69.89 -6.72
CA LEU A 12 19.17 -69.46 -5.63
C LEU A 12 18.18 -68.42 -6.18
N ALA A 13 16.88 -68.69 -6.06
CA ALA A 13 15.81 -67.76 -6.35
C ALA A 13 15.59 -66.82 -5.14
N LEU A 14 15.74 -65.51 -5.35
CA LEU A 14 15.32 -64.49 -4.38
C LEU A 14 13.88 -64.06 -4.70
N SER A 15 12.96 -64.31 -3.77
CA SER A 15 11.60 -63.79 -3.77
C SER A 15 11.58 -62.33 -3.30
N THR A 16 11.29 -61.40 -4.20
CA THR A 16 11.04 -59.99 -3.87
C THR A 16 9.55 -59.75 -3.64
N SER A 17 9.18 -59.45 -2.40
CA SER A 17 7.82 -59.05 -2.01
C SER A 17 7.59 -57.58 -2.41
N PHE A 18 6.61 -57.33 -3.28
CA PHE A 18 6.15 -55.97 -3.62
C PHE A 18 5.10 -55.52 -2.60
N THR A 19 5.38 -54.46 -1.83
CA THR A 19 4.40 -53.76 -1.00
C THR A 19 3.84 -52.56 -1.77
N SER A 20 2.55 -52.63 -2.09
CA SER A 20 1.78 -51.52 -2.67
C SER A 20 1.47 -50.49 -1.59
N SER A 21 2.08 -49.30 -1.64
CA SER A 21 1.64 -48.14 -0.85
C SER A 21 0.75 -47.25 -1.71
N SER A 22 -0.55 -47.31 -1.44
CA SER A 22 -1.53 -46.36 -1.92
C SER A 22 -1.41 -45.04 -1.13
N ALA A 23 -0.79 -44.03 -1.74
CA ALA A 23 -0.76 -42.67 -1.18
C ALA A 23 -2.11 -41.98 -1.44
N SER A 24 -2.88 -41.75 -0.37
CA SER A 24 -4.08 -40.93 -0.40
C SER A 24 -3.68 -39.46 -0.42
N VAL A 25 -4.07 -38.73 -1.48
CA VAL A 25 -3.95 -37.26 -1.54
C VAL A 25 -5.01 -36.69 -0.60
N VAL A 26 -4.58 -36.24 0.58
CA VAL A 26 -5.42 -35.47 1.50
C VAL A 26 -5.31 -34.00 1.12
N ASP A 27 -6.42 -33.46 0.64
CA ASP A 27 -6.65 -32.05 0.35
C ASP A 27 -6.53 -31.23 1.64
N ALA A 28 -5.58 -30.30 1.70
CA ALA A 28 -5.40 -29.45 2.88
C ALA A 28 -6.39 -28.28 2.82
N PRO A 29 -7.19 -28.04 3.87
CA PRO A 29 -8.17 -26.96 3.84
C PRO A 29 -7.45 -25.61 3.86
N HIS A 30 -7.86 -24.71 2.96
CA HIS A 30 -7.51 -23.29 2.98
C HIS A 30 -7.82 -22.71 4.37
N ARG A 31 -6.78 -22.55 5.19
CA ARG A 31 -6.86 -21.87 6.49
C ARG A 31 -7.00 -20.38 6.22
N SER A 32 -8.20 -19.84 6.45
CA SER A 32 -8.41 -18.41 6.60
C SER A 32 -7.53 -17.90 7.74
N VAL A 33 -6.54 -17.07 7.39
CA VAL A 33 -5.72 -16.38 8.39
C VAL A 33 -6.60 -15.31 9.04
N SER A 34 -6.97 -15.56 10.29
CA SER A 34 -7.61 -14.58 11.17
C SER A 34 -6.61 -13.45 11.46
N VAL A 35 -7.09 -12.21 11.44
CA VAL A 35 -6.32 -10.96 11.69
C VAL A 35 -5.59 -10.97 13.05
N TYR A 36 -5.93 -11.89 13.95
CA TYR A 36 -5.33 -12.04 15.27
C TYR A 36 -4.11 -12.96 15.35
N ASP A 37 -3.75 -13.65 14.25
CA ASP A 37 -2.67 -14.67 14.23
C ASP A 37 -1.34 -14.14 13.64
N ALA A 38 -1.24 -12.84 13.34
CA ALA A 38 0.04 -12.22 13.01
C ALA A 38 0.89 -12.12 14.27
N THR A 39 1.68 -13.17 14.55
CA THR A 39 2.70 -13.16 15.59
C THR A 39 3.62 -11.97 15.38
N VAL A 40 3.67 -11.07 16.38
CA VAL A 40 4.62 -9.96 16.49
C VAL A 40 6.02 -10.49 16.16
N SER A 41 6.50 -10.18 14.97
CA SER A 41 7.73 -10.75 14.44
C SER A 41 8.92 -9.96 14.95
N ASN A 42 9.53 -10.45 16.04
CA ASN A 42 10.80 -10.01 16.63
C ASN A 42 10.87 -8.53 17.03
N LEU A 43 11.01 -8.28 18.34
CA LEU A 43 11.09 -6.96 19.00
C LEU A 43 12.32 -6.09 18.62
N SER A 44 13.07 -6.45 17.57
CA SER A 44 14.15 -5.65 17.01
C SER A 44 13.66 -4.96 15.74
N PRO A 45 13.97 -3.67 15.50
CA PRO A 45 13.66 -3.00 14.24
C PRO A 45 14.14 -3.86 13.07
N GLN A 46 13.20 -4.32 12.24
CA GLN A 46 13.55 -5.11 11.07
C GLN A 46 14.27 -4.19 10.08
N PRO A 47 15.44 -4.59 9.55
CA PRO A 47 16.06 -3.82 8.49
C PRO A 47 15.09 -3.75 7.31
N PHE A 48 15.03 -2.57 6.69
CA PHE A 48 14.28 -2.32 5.46
C PHE A 48 15.13 -1.46 4.54
N ASP A 49 14.81 -1.46 3.24
CA ASP A 49 15.66 -0.87 2.22
C ASP A 49 15.29 0.59 1.94
N MET A 50 13.99 0.86 1.87
CA MET A 50 13.45 2.14 1.42
C MET A 50 12.06 2.38 2.02
N TYR A 51 11.53 3.58 1.84
CA TYR A 51 10.12 3.84 2.10
C TYR A 51 9.32 3.86 0.81
N ILE A 52 8.07 3.42 0.89
CA ILE A 52 7.01 3.85 -0.04
C ILE A 52 6.28 5.01 0.63
N LEU A 53 6.22 6.14 -0.05
CA LEU A 53 5.26 7.18 0.26
C LEU A 53 3.99 6.89 -0.55
N ALA A 54 2.92 6.53 0.15
CA ALA A 54 1.61 6.30 -0.44
C ALA A 54 0.74 7.55 -0.24
N GLN A 55 0.30 8.13 -1.35
CA GLN A 55 -0.56 9.32 -1.34
C GLN A 55 -1.91 9.00 -1.97
N SER A 56 -2.99 9.51 -1.39
CA SER A 56 -4.37 9.33 -1.83
C SER A 56 -4.95 10.59 -2.46
N TRP A 57 -5.65 10.39 -3.56
CA TRP A 57 -6.53 11.39 -4.19
C TRP A 57 -7.93 11.24 -3.60
N GLN A 58 -8.24 12.06 -2.61
CA GLN A 58 -9.48 11.93 -1.82
C GLN A 58 -10.77 11.99 -2.64
N PRO A 59 -10.89 12.79 -3.72
CA PRO A 59 -12.07 12.74 -4.59
C PRO A 59 -12.38 11.36 -5.13
N ALA A 60 -11.37 10.52 -5.40
CA ALA A 60 -11.60 9.15 -5.83
C ALA A 60 -12.13 8.29 -4.69
N PHE A 61 -11.52 8.34 -3.50
CA PHE A 61 -12.01 7.59 -2.36
C PHE A 61 -13.48 7.91 -2.07
N CYS A 62 -13.85 9.19 -2.17
CA CYS A 62 -15.17 9.72 -1.87
C CYS A 62 -16.22 9.52 -2.95
N PHE A 63 -15.82 9.17 -4.18
CA PHE A 63 -16.73 9.00 -5.31
C PHE A 63 -17.88 8.03 -4.98
N GLY A 64 -19.11 8.56 -4.93
CA GLY A 64 -20.32 7.80 -4.60
C GLY A 64 -20.49 7.44 -3.12
N LYS A 65 -19.70 8.06 -2.23
CA LYS A 65 -19.70 7.84 -0.77
C LYS A 65 -19.91 9.12 0.02
N GLU A 66 -20.33 10.20 -0.62
CA GLU A 66 -20.49 11.53 -0.01
C GLU A 66 -21.58 11.56 1.06
N GLN A 67 -22.60 10.70 0.91
CA GLN A 67 -23.63 10.52 1.95
C GLN A 67 -23.19 9.58 3.07
N GLN A 68 -22.19 8.73 2.84
CA GLN A 68 -21.69 7.75 3.79
C GLN A 68 -20.64 8.34 4.75
N TYR A 69 -19.78 9.22 4.23
CA TYR A 69 -18.59 9.69 4.93
C TYR A 69 -18.58 11.21 5.11
N PRO A 70 -18.54 11.75 6.35
CA PRO A 70 -18.61 13.19 6.60
C PRO A 70 -17.51 14.01 5.93
N GLY A 71 -16.26 13.52 5.91
CA GLY A 71 -15.15 14.21 5.24
C GLY A 71 -15.30 14.25 3.72
N CYS A 72 -16.06 13.32 3.13
CA CYS A 72 -16.43 13.38 1.72
C CYS A 72 -17.52 14.41 1.42
N ARG A 73 -18.39 14.72 2.39
CA ARG A 73 -19.46 15.72 2.27
C ARG A 73 -18.94 17.15 2.44
N ALA A 74 -18.02 17.33 3.39
CA ALA A 74 -17.44 18.62 3.72
C ALA A 74 -15.91 18.54 3.63
N PRO A 75 -15.34 18.35 2.41
CA PRO A 75 -13.90 18.24 2.26
C PRO A 75 -13.22 19.57 2.56
N GLN A 76 -11.98 19.53 3.08
CA GLN A 76 -11.15 20.73 3.18
C GLN A 76 -10.75 21.25 1.80
N SER A 77 -10.37 22.53 1.72
CA SER A 77 -9.93 23.16 0.47
C SER A 77 -8.72 22.47 -0.13
N TYR A 78 -7.73 22.09 0.69
CA TYR A 78 -6.50 21.40 0.26
C TYR A 78 -6.80 20.11 -0.52
N TRP A 79 -7.70 19.26 0.02
CA TRP A 79 -8.03 17.94 -0.56
C TRP A 79 -8.68 18.01 -1.95
N ARG A 80 -9.19 19.19 -2.36
CA ARG A 80 -9.85 19.37 -3.67
C ARG A 80 -8.87 19.38 -4.84
N SER A 81 -7.62 19.76 -4.59
CA SER A 81 -6.60 19.89 -5.62
C SER A 81 -5.29 19.20 -5.28
N HIS A 82 -5.13 18.69 -4.06
CA HIS A 82 -3.91 18.04 -3.60
C HIS A 82 -4.17 16.59 -3.19
N LEU A 83 -3.15 15.76 -3.45
CA LEU A 83 -2.95 14.50 -2.78
C LEU A 83 -2.80 14.73 -1.27
N THR A 84 -3.00 13.66 -0.53
CA THR A 84 -2.85 13.61 0.93
C THR A 84 -2.23 12.27 1.31
N LEU A 85 -1.66 12.17 2.50
CA LEU A 85 -1.03 10.96 2.97
C LEU A 85 -2.04 9.82 3.12
N HIS A 86 -1.67 8.67 2.57
CA HIS A 86 -2.14 7.39 3.05
C HIS A 86 -1.16 6.88 4.10
N GLY A 87 0.14 6.85 3.77
CA GLY A 87 1.16 6.46 4.73
C GLY A 87 2.59 6.44 4.17
N LEU A 88 3.52 6.14 5.09
CA LEU A 88 4.95 6.06 4.83
C LEU A 88 5.45 4.67 5.23
N TRP A 89 5.61 3.77 4.28
CA TRP A 89 5.73 2.34 4.56
C TRP A 89 7.17 1.85 4.39
N PRO A 90 7.81 1.34 5.45
CA PRO A 90 9.06 0.58 5.30
C PRO A 90 8.89 -0.58 4.32
N GLU A 91 9.80 -0.69 3.34
CA GLU A 91 9.71 -1.65 2.24
C GLU A 91 11.05 -2.38 2.02
N LEU A 92 10.96 -3.61 1.52
CA LEU A 92 12.09 -4.45 1.13
C LEU A 92 12.05 -4.72 -0.38
N ALA A 93 13.17 -4.53 -1.08
CA ALA A 93 13.20 -4.59 -2.54
C ALA A 93 12.88 -5.99 -3.12
N GLY A 94 13.13 -7.05 -2.35
CA GLY A 94 13.08 -8.44 -2.82
C GLY A 94 12.34 -9.43 -1.90
N SER A 95 11.67 -8.95 -0.85
CA SER A 95 10.93 -9.81 0.08
C SER A 95 9.69 -9.10 0.59
N GLN A 96 8.88 -9.79 1.40
CA GLN A 96 7.72 -9.19 2.02
C GLN A 96 8.13 -8.02 2.94
N PRO A 97 7.43 -6.87 2.87
CA PRO A 97 7.71 -5.74 3.75
C PRO A 97 7.47 -6.11 5.23
N PRO A 98 8.22 -5.50 6.16
CA PRO A 98 7.96 -5.67 7.58
C PRO A 98 6.60 -5.04 7.94
N SER A 99 5.88 -5.68 8.86
CA SER A 99 4.62 -5.13 9.39
C SER A 99 4.41 -5.54 10.84
N PHE A 100 3.71 -4.70 11.60
CA PHE A 100 3.36 -4.95 13.01
C PHE A 100 4.60 -5.29 13.89
N CYS A 101 5.67 -4.50 13.76
CA CYS A 101 6.99 -4.83 14.31
C CYS A 101 7.15 -4.56 15.81
N SER A 102 6.21 -3.85 16.43
CA SER A 102 6.25 -3.53 17.86
C SER A 102 4.84 -3.53 18.44
N SER A 103 4.74 -3.75 19.75
CA SER A 103 3.52 -3.55 20.55
C SER A 103 3.42 -2.13 21.13
N GLU A 104 4.25 -1.19 20.70
CA GLU A 104 4.19 0.21 21.11
C GLU A 104 2.80 0.78 20.81
N ALA A 105 2.14 1.26 21.87
CA ALA A 105 0.83 1.87 21.75
C ALA A 105 0.91 3.18 20.96
N PHE A 106 -0.07 3.40 20.09
CA PHE A 106 -0.31 4.68 19.46
C PHE A 106 -0.80 5.71 20.49
N ASP A 107 -0.23 6.91 20.47
CA ASP A 107 -0.56 8.03 21.35
C ASP A 107 -1.03 9.22 20.50
N ALA A 108 -2.35 9.29 20.28
CA ALA A 108 -2.97 10.34 19.47
C ALA A 108 -2.70 11.74 20.07
N ASP A 109 -2.91 11.90 21.38
CA ASP A 109 -2.72 13.17 22.09
C ASP A 109 -1.29 13.70 21.95
N LEU A 110 -0.29 12.80 21.93
CA LEU A 110 1.09 13.15 21.65
C LEU A 110 1.26 13.70 20.23
N ILE A 111 0.85 12.98 19.19
CA ILE A 111 1.06 13.46 17.82
C ILE A 111 0.25 14.72 17.51
N GLU A 112 -0.97 14.84 18.04
CA GLU A 112 -1.84 16.00 17.84
C GLU A 112 -1.26 17.26 18.48
N ARG A 113 -0.69 17.12 19.68
CA ARG A 113 -0.03 18.23 20.38
C ARG A 113 1.26 18.66 19.69
N GLU A 114 2.09 17.72 19.25
CA GLU A 114 3.42 18.03 18.70
C GLU A 114 3.37 18.53 17.25
N LEU A 115 2.42 18.03 16.42
CA LEU A 115 2.31 18.41 15.01
C LEU A 115 1.20 19.45 14.74
N GLY A 116 0.22 19.56 15.65
CA GLY A 116 -0.99 20.35 15.47
C GLY A 116 -2.07 19.59 14.72
N ILE A 117 -3.27 19.57 15.28
CA ILE A 117 -4.42 18.85 14.72
C ILE A 117 -4.78 19.32 13.30
N ASP A 118 -4.71 20.62 13.03
CA ASP A 118 -5.01 21.17 11.70
C ASP A 118 -4.01 20.66 10.64
N THR A 119 -2.74 20.53 11.00
CA THR A 119 -1.70 19.94 10.13
C THR A 119 -2.04 18.50 9.80
N LEU A 120 -2.43 17.71 10.80
CA LEU A 120 -2.79 16.31 10.63
C LEU A 120 -4.04 16.15 9.76
N HIS A 121 -5.10 16.91 10.03
CA HIS A 121 -6.32 16.89 9.21
C HIS A 121 -6.06 17.33 7.77
N GLN A 122 -5.25 18.37 7.56
CA GLN A 122 -4.98 18.86 6.22
C GLN A 122 -4.19 17.83 5.38
N TYR A 123 -3.13 17.24 5.94
CA TYR A 123 -2.18 16.43 5.16
C TYR A 123 -2.38 14.92 5.27
N TRP A 124 -3.02 14.40 6.32
CA TRP A 124 -3.24 12.97 6.54
C TRP A 124 -4.68 12.67 7.01
N PRO A 125 -5.71 13.01 6.22
CA PRO A 125 -7.09 12.93 6.67
C PRO A 125 -7.64 11.50 6.75
N ASP A 126 -8.50 11.24 7.74
CA ASP A 126 -9.48 10.15 7.67
C ASP A 126 -10.86 10.70 7.27
N VAL A 127 -11.10 10.74 5.96
CA VAL A 127 -12.35 11.28 5.40
C VAL A 127 -13.61 10.47 5.78
N LYS A 128 -13.46 9.27 6.37
CA LYS A 128 -14.60 8.44 6.83
C LYS A 128 -15.27 9.01 8.06
N TYR A 129 -14.58 9.83 8.83
CA TYR A 129 -15.10 10.41 10.06
C TYR A 129 -15.13 11.94 9.99
N SER A 130 -15.96 12.56 10.82
CA SER A 130 -15.85 13.99 11.06
C SER A 130 -14.57 14.28 11.85
N GLU A 131 -13.92 15.41 11.60
CA GLU A 131 -12.71 15.86 12.32
C GLU A 131 -12.89 15.94 13.84
N ALA A 132 -14.12 16.13 14.33
CA ALA A 132 -14.43 16.11 15.76
C ALA A 132 -14.61 14.68 16.35
N SER A 133 -14.52 13.63 15.54
CA SER A 133 -14.76 12.25 15.98
C SER A 133 -13.51 11.68 16.65
N PRO A 134 -13.63 11.01 17.81
CA PRO A 134 -12.50 10.29 18.41
C PRO A 134 -11.99 9.14 17.52
N GLN A 135 -12.81 8.65 16.57
CA GLN A 135 -12.41 7.61 15.61
C GLN A 135 -11.55 8.15 14.47
N TYR A 136 -11.41 9.48 14.32
CA TYR A 136 -10.60 10.06 13.25
C TYR A 136 -9.12 9.59 13.34
N ALA A 137 -8.62 9.46 14.56
CA ALA A 137 -7.26 8.99 14.82
C ALA A 137 -7.06 7.47 14.60
N ASP A 138 -8.12 6.69 14.35
CA ASP A 138 -7.99 5.24 14.10
C ASP A 138 -7.19 4.96 12.81
N PHE A 139 -7.26 5.86 11.82
CA PHE A 139 -6.44 5.72 10.63
C PHE A 139 -4.95 5.91 10.93
N TRP A 140 -4.59 6.97 11.67
CA TRP A 140 -3.21 7.19 12.12
C TRP A 140 -2.71 6.04 12.99
N LYS A 141 -3.57 5.54 13.88
CA LYS A 141 -3.28 4.35 14.68
C LYS A 141 -2.97 3.13 13.81
N HIS A 142 -3.75 2.88 12.76
CA HIS A 142 -3.50 1.78 11.83
C HIS A 142 -2.13 1.92 11.16
N GLU A 143 -1.86 3.10 10.59
CA GLU A 143 -0.62 3.39 9.88
C GLU A 143 0.61 3.30 10.79
N TRP A 144 0.50 3.80 12.02
CA TRP A 144 1.53 3.63 13.04
C TRP A 144 1.74 2.15 13.37
N THR A 145 0.68 1.46 13.78
CA THR A 145 0.76 0.09 14.30
C THR A 145 1.32 -0.86 13.25
N ARG A 146 0.85 -0.74 12.00
CA ARG A 146 1.25 -1.63 10.90
C ARG A 146 2.60 -1.26 10.30
N HIS A 147 2.86 0.03 10.06
CA HIS A 147 4.01 0.49 9.28
C HIS A 147 5.00 1.30 10.11
N GLY A 148 4.52 2.27 10.89
CA GLY A 148 5.37 3.15 11.70
C GLY A 148 6.24 2.40 12.70
N THR A 149 5.70 1.37 13.37
CA THR A 149 6.45 0.52 14.31
C THR A 149 7.64 -0.20 13.67
N CYS A 150 7.66 -0.36 12.35
CA CYS A 150 8.74 -1.00 11.60
C CYS A 150 9.84 -0.02 11.16
N SER A 151 9.61 1.28 11.27
CA SER A 151 10.57 2.31 10.82
C SER A 151 11.79 2.46 11.75
N GLY A 152 11.65 2.07 13.02
CA GLY A 152 12.65 2.36 14.07
C GLY A 152 12.69 3.84 14.49
N LEU A 153 11.83 4.69 13.93
CA LEU A 153 11.64 6.08 14.35
C LEU A 153 10.70 6.13 15.57
N LYS A 154 10.80 7.20 16.36
CA LYS A 154 9.76 7.51 17.35
C LYS A 154 8.50 7.96 16.64
N GLN A 155 7.35 7.78 17.28
CA GLN A 155 6.04 8.11 16.72
C GLN A 155 5.97 9.55 16.17
N VAL A 156 6.35 10.55 16.97
CA VAL A 156 6.36 11.96 16.53
C VAL A 156 7.26 12.16 15.32
N ASP A 157 8.46 11.56 15.29
CA ASP A 157 9.40 11.68 14.17
C ASP A 157 8.83 11.04 12.90
N TYR A 158 8.22 9.86 13.01
CA TYR A 158 7.59 9.16 11.88
C TYR A 158 6.51 10.00 11.21
N PHE A 159 5.55 10.52 11.99
CA PHE A 159 4.49 11.38 11.46
C PHE A 159 5.04 12.70 10.92
N THR A 160 6.03 13.28 11.61
CA THR A 160 6.67 14.54 11.18
C THR A 160 7.35 14.37 9.83
N HIS A 161 8.12 13.29 9.64
CA HIS A 161 8.79 13.03 8.38
C HIS A 161 7.81 12.75 7.23
N ALA A 162 6.76 11.96 7.46
CA ALA A 162 5.73 11.71 6.46
C ALA A 162 5.03 13.01 6.03
N ILE A 163 4.60 13.84 6.99
CA ILE A 163 3.96 15.13 6.71
C ILE A 163 4.91 16.08 6.00
N ASN A 164 6.19 16.12 6.40
CA ASN A 164 7.18 16.99 5.76
C ASN A 164 7.46 16.60 4.30
N LEU A 165 7.36 15.32 3.94
CA LEU A 165 7.40 14.90 2.54
C LEU A 165 6.17 15.42 1.78
N GLU A 166 4.97 15.18 2.32
CA GLU A 166 3.69 15.56 1.70
C GLU A 166 3.56 17.06 1.47
N ARG A 167 3.78 17.86 2.52
CA ARG A 167 3.58 19.32 2.46
C ARG A 167 4.63 20.06 1.63
N ASN A 168 5.74 19.40 1.32
CA ASN A 168 6.85 20.04 0.63
C ASN A 168 6.64 19.93 -0.88
N GLU A 169 6.24 21.04 -1.48
CA GLU A 169 5.96 21.20 -2.91
C GLU A 169 7.17 20.91 -3.83
N THR A 170 8.37 20.73 -3.27
CA THR A 170 9.56 20.33 -4.02
C THR A 170 9.89 18.85 -3.88
N LEU A 171 9.40 18.17 -2.83
CA LEU A 171 9.74 16.78 -2.54
C LEU A 171 8.69 15.80 -3.09
N ALA A 172 7.45 15.90 -2.63
CA ALA A 172 6.35 15.02 -3.04
C ALA A 172 5.12 15.81 -3.52
N PRO A 173 5.27 16.74 -4.49
CA PRO A 173 4.16 17.58 -4.91
C PRO A 173 3.05 16.75 -5.54
N THR A 174 1.81 17.24 -5.37
CA THR A 174 0.77 16.94 -6.35
C THR A 174 1.13 17.61 -7.67
N PRO A 175 1.39 16.87 -8.76
CA PRO A 175 1.83 17.48 -10.01
C PRO A 175 0.82 18.52 -10.50
N GLN A 176 1.30 19.65 -11.02
CA GLN A 176 0.42 20.70 -11.57
C GLN A 176 -0.54 20.12 -12.63
N PHE A 177 -0.09 19.13 -13.40
CA PHE A 177 -0.94 18.40 -14.34
C PHE A 177 -2.19 17.79 -13.69
N VAL A 178 -2.10 17.27 -12.46
CA VAL A 178 -3.27 16.75 -11.73
C VAL A 178 -4.16 17.91 -11.28
N GLN A 179 -3.57 18.97 -10.74
CA GLN A 179 -4.30 20.15 -10.25
C GLN A 179 -5.08 20.87 -11.36
N ASP A 180 -4.48 21.00 -12.55
CA ASP A 180 -5.09 21.67 -13.71
C ASP A 180 -6.20 20.83 -14.37
N ASN A 181 -6.25 19.53 -14.08
CA ASN A 181 -7.18 18.59 -14.71
C ASN A 181 -8.19 17.98 -13.73
N VAL A 182 -8.40 18.59 -12.57
CA VAL A 182 -9.44 18.18 -11.62
C VAL A 182 -10.82 18.17 -12.31
N GLY A 183 -11.51 17.03 -12.24
CA GLY A 183 -12.79 16.78 -12.90
C GLY A 183 -12.68 16.33 -14.36
N GLN A 184 -11.48 16.26 -14.95
CA GLN A 184 -11.28 15.99 -16.38
C GLN A 184 -10.82 14.55 -16.64
N HIS A 185 -10.99 14.12 -17.90
CA HIS A 185 -10.37 12.90 -18.43
C HIS A 185 -9.01 13.23 -19.03
N VAL A 186 -7.98 12.51 -18.60
CA VAL A 186 -6.60 12.69 -19.06
C VAL A 186 -6.03 11.41 -19.66
N ASP A 187 -5.03 11.58 -20.52
CA ASP A 187 -4.21 10.48 -21.03
C ASP A 187 -3.34 9.91 -19.90
N VAL A 188 -3.42 8.60 -19.67
CA VAL A 188 -2.68 7.95 -18.57
C VAL A 188 -1.16 8.05 -18.77
N LYS A 189 -0.68 8.09 -20.01
CA LYS A 189 0.75 8.28 -20.29
C LYS A 189 1.22 9.64 -19.78
N LYS A 190 0.45 10.71 -20.03
CA LYS A 190 0.78 12.05 -19.51
C LYS A 190 0.72 12.10 -17.98
N LEU A 191 -0.24 11.39 -17.39
CA LEU A 191 -0.33 11.28 -15.92
C LEU A 191 0.92 10.58 -15.34
N ARG A 192 1.35 9.46 -15.93
CA ARG A 192 2.59 8.78 -15.53
C ARG A 192 3.82 9.66 -15.74
N GLU A 193 3.91 10.36 -16.87
CA GLU A 193 4.99 11.33 -17.13
C GLU A 193 5.04 12.44 -16.06
N ALA A 194 3.88 12.93 -15.60
CA ALA A 194 3.79 13.95 -14.56
C ALA A 194 4.26 13.46 -13.19
N PHE A 195 4.03 12.19 -12.85
CA PHE A 195 4.52 11.60 -11.61
C PHE A 195 5.96 11.11 -11.71
N GLY A 196 6.46 10.76 -12.89
CA GLY A 196 7.78 10.14 -13.07
C GLY A 196 7.79 8.69 -12.62
N ASP A 197 8.86 8.27 -11.94
CA ASP A 197 9.01 6.88 -11.50
C ASP A 197 8.14 6.56 -10.27
N ALA A 198 6.96 6.00 -10.52
CA ALA A 198 5.92 5.75 -9.53
C ALA A 198 4.98 4.62 -9.99
N ALA A 199 4.18 4.10 -9.06
CA ALA A 199 3.04 3.24 -9.38
C ALA A 199 1.73 4.00 -9.16
N LEU A 200 0.87 4.06 -10.17
CA LEU A 200 -0.42 4.73 -10.08
C LEU A 200 -1.54 3.73 -9.81
N LYS A 201 -2.35 3.98 -8.77
CA LYS A 201 -3.58 3.21 -8.53
C LYS A 201 -4.75 3.93 -9.17
N CYS A 202 -5.52 3.18 -9.91
CA CYS A 202 -6.81 3.57 -10.43
C CYS A 202 -7.90 2.62 -9.91
N GLN A 203 -9.04 3.17 -9.52
CA GLN A 203 -10.22 2.40 -9.14
C GLN A 203 -11.25 2.42 -10.26
N HIS A 204 -12.02 1.34 -10.39
CA HIS A 204 -13.12 1.26 -11.33
C HIS A 204 -14.44 1.56 -10.62
N ALA A 205 -15.15 2.56 -11.11
CA ALA A 205 -16.49 2.89 -10.66
C ALA A 205 -17.52 2.57 -11.74
N HIS A 206 -18.66 2.04 -11.33
CA HIS A 206 -19.85 1.99 -12.18
C HIS A 206 -20.53 3.35 -12.14
N THR A 207 -20.61 4.05 -13.27
CA THR A 207 -21.43 5.25 -13.36
C THR A 207 -22.83 4.87 -13.83
N GLN A 208 -23.87 5.37 -13.15
CA GLN A 208 -25.23 5.28 -13.66
C GLN A 208 -25.38 6.28 -14.83
N GLY A 209 -25.69 5.76 -16.01
CA GLY A 209 -26.11 6.53 -17.17
C GLY A 209 -27.20 5.76 -17.92
N GLU A 210 -28.22 6.47 -18.38
CA GLU A 210 -29.24 5.91 -19.28
C GLU A 210 -28.53 5.39 -20.54
N ASP A 211 -28.71 4.10 -20.83
CA ASP A 211 -28.34 3.37 -22.04
C ASP A 211 -26.94 2.78 -22.25
N ASP A 212 -25.98 2.88 -21.34
CA ASP A 212 -24.83 1.94 -21.30
C ASP A 212 -24.04 2.14 -20.01
N ALA A 213 -23.81 1.07 -19.23
CA ALA A 213 -22.97 1.13 -18.03
C ALA A 213 -21.53 1.50 -18.39
N LYS A 214 -21.20 2.79 -18.33
CA LYS A 214 -19.81 3.25 -18.49
C LYS A 214 -19.03 2.90 -17.22
N HIS A 215 -17.97 2.13 -17.40
CA HIS A 215 -16.96 1.94 -16.39
C HIS A 215 -16.03 3.16 -16.39
N ALA A 216 -16.03 3.93 -15.31
CA ALA A 216 -15.08 5.02 -15.15
C ALA A 216 -13.83 4.49 -14.42
N SER A 217 -12.66 4.71 -15.02
CA SER A 217 -11.36 4.53 -14.35
C SER A 217 -10.99 5.86 -13.69
N LEU A 218 -10.85 5.86 -12.36
CA LEU A 218 -10.58 7.06 -11.57
C LEU A 218 -9.19 6.96 -10.94
N PHE A 219 -8.34 7.97 -11.15
CA PHE A 219 -7.04 8.06 -10.48
C PHE A 219 -7.28 8.19 -8.98
N SER A 220 -6.71 7.28 -8.19
CA SER A 220 -7.02 7.19 -6.76
C SER A 220 -5.81 7.32 -5.85
N GLN A 221 -4.64 6.78 -6.22
CA GLN A 221 -3.44 6.84 -5.38
C GLN A 221 -2.17 6.84 -6.22
N VAL A 222 -1.07 7.26 -5.61
CA VAL A 222 0.28 7.13 -6.17
C VAL A 222 1.23 6.61 -5.10
N PHE A 223 2.10 5.68 -5.50
CA PHE A 223 3.20 5.17 -4.68
C PHE A 223 4.53 5.65 -5.27
N THR A 224 5.31 6.34 -4.45
CA THR A 224 6.68 6.77 -4.79
C THR A 224 7.67 6.17 -3.80
N CYS A 225 8.90 5.91 -4.25
CA CYS A 225 9.93 5.26 -3.42
C CYS A 225 10.99 6.26 -2.95
N TRP A 226 11.42 6.11 -1.71
CA TRP A 226 12.26 7.07 -1.00
C TRP A 226 13.42 6.39 -0.28
N GLN A 227 14.62 6.91 -0.48
CA GLN A 227 15.80 6.51 0.29
C GLN A 227 15.67 6.95 1.73
N LYS A 228 16.45 6.31 2.60
CA LYS A 228 16.61 6.71 3.99
C LYS A 228 18.08 6.79 4.38
N ASP A 229 18.36 7.60 5.38
CA ASP A 229 19.69 7.66 5.96
C ASP A 229 19.95 6.50 6.95
N LYS A 230 21.12 6.53 7.62
CA LYS A 230 21.52 5.53 8.62
C LYS A 230 20.66 5.54 9.89
N HIS A 231 19.84 6.57 10.09
CA HIS A 231 18.89 6.72 11.19
C HIS A 231 17.45 6.44 10.75
N ASN A 232 17.27 5.89 9.55
CA ASN A 232 15.97 5.62 8.93
C ASN A 232 15.14 6.87 8.65
N VAL A 233 15.74 8.06 8.59
CA VAL A 233 15.03 9.28 8.18
C VAL A 233 14.86 9.26 6.66
N PRO A 234 13.65 9.44 6.09
CA PRO A 234 13.48 9.53 4.65
C PRO A 234 14.18 10.78 4.09
N THR A 235 14.81 10.64 2.93
CA THR A 235 15.70 11.69 2.38
C THR A 235 15.25 12.15 1.00
N GLN A 236 15.56 11.36 -0.03
CA GLN A 236 15.33 11.72 -1.42
C GLN A 236 14.60 10.60 -2.15
N ARG A 237 13.84 10.99 -3.16
CA ARG A 237 13.17 10.05 -4.05
C ARG A 237 14.18 9.17 -4.79
N CYS A 238 13.85 7.90 -4.97
CA CYS A 238 14.65 6.94 -5.72
C CYS A 238 13.78 6.10 -6.66
N ALA A 239 14.45 5.26 -7.44
CA ALA A 239 13.75 4.35 -8.32
C ALA A 239 12.95 3.31 -7.53
N CYS A 240 11.71 3.04 -7.94
CA CYS A 240 10.90 1.98 -7.37
C CYS A 240 11.32 0.60 -7.90
N PRO A 241 11.30 -0.45 -7.07
CA PRO A 241 11.58 -1.80 -7.52
C PRO A 241 10.40 -2.35 -8.35
N PRO A 242 10.62 -3.37 -9.20
CA PRO A 242 9.61 -3.88 -10.12
C PRO A 242 8.29 -4.34 -9.46
N HIS A 243 8.34 -4.84 -8.22
CA HIS A 243 7.14 -5.26 -7.52
C HIS A 243 6.25 -4.06 -7.15
N ILE A 244 6.82 -2.88 -6.90
CA ILE A 244 6.05 -1.65 -6.71
C ILE A 244 5.47 -1.16 -8.04
N HIS A 245 6.23 -1.21 -9.14
CA HIS A 245 5.63 -0.90 -10.45
C HIS A 245 4.48 -1.83 -10.81
N SER A 246 4.52 -3.09 -10.37
CA SER A 246 3.42 -4.04 -10.58
C SER A 246 2.13 -3.70 -9.82
N GLU A 247 2.21 -2.79 -8.84
CA GLU A 247 1.04 -2.23 -8.19
C GLU A 247 0.28 -1.23 -9.07
N ASP A 248 0.83 -0.75 -10.18
CA ASP A 248 0.13 0.17 -11.09
C ASP A 248 -1.12 -0.51 -11.69
N THR A 249 -2.30 0.04 -11.40
CA THR A 249 -3.58 -0.47 -11.89
C THR A 249 -4.24 0.44 -12.92
N CYS A 250 -3.58 1.53 -13.30
CA CYS A 250 -4.11 2.42 -14.31
C CYS A 250 -3.97 1.81 -15.71
N GLY A 251 -5.02 1.93 -16.52
CA GLY A 251 -5.03 1.39 -17.88
C GLY A 251 -4.01 2.05 -18.82
N LYS A 252 -4.17 1.79 -20.13
CA LYS A 252 -3.29 2.36 -21.17
C LYS A 252 -3.88 3.59 -21.86
N SER A 253 -5.17 3.84 -21.71
CA SER A 253 -5.90 4.88 -22.45
C SER A 253 -6.08 6.12 -21.59
N SER A 254 -7.29 6.35 -21.09
CA SER A 254 -7.69 7.54 -20.35
C SER A 254 -8.14 7.19 -18.94
N VAL A 255 -7.93 8.14 -18.02
CA VAL A 255 -8.39 8.07 -16.64
C VAL A 255 -9.03 9.41 -16.27
N THR A 256 -10.04 9.40 -15.41
CA THR A 256 -10.57 10.62 -14.81
C THR A 256 -9.72 11.02 -13.61
N ILE A 257 -9.40 12.30 -13.47
CA ILE A 257 -8.97 12.88 -12.19
C ILE A 257 -10.26 13.38 -11.51
N PRO A 258 -10.89 12.60 -10.60
CA PRO A 258 -12.18 12.98 -10.07
C PRO A 258 -12.09 14.27 -9.26
N ALA A 259 -13.17 15.05 -9.25
CA ALA A 259 -13.35 16.19 -8.36
C ALA A 259 -14.31 15.80 -7.24
N PHE A 260 -14.23 16.48 -6.09
CA PHE A 260 -15.36 16.49 -5.16
C PHE A 260 -16.56 17.14 -5.85
N PRO A 261 -17.80 16.76 -5.48
CA PRO A 261 -18.97 17.50 -5.93
C PRO A 261 -18.83 18.99 -5.59
N ALA A 262 -19.40 19.84 -6.44
CA ALA A 262 -19.57 21.24 -6.07
C ALA A 262 -20.35 21.32 -4.75
N ALA A 263 -20.01 22.31 -3.91
CA ALA A 263 -20.88 22.60 -2.78
C ALA A 263 -22.24 23.02 -3.36
N ASP A 264 -23.33 22.43 -2.86
CA ASP A 264 -24.66 22.95 -3.15
C ASP A 264 -24.73 24.35 -2.52
N ASP A 265 -24.73 25.40 -3.35
CA ASP A 265 -24.92 26.80 -2.95
C ASP A 265 -26.34 27.05 -2.39
#